data_AF-A0A970HDT0-F1
#
_entry.id   AF-A0A970HDT0-F1
#
_cell.length_a   1.000
_cell.length_b   1.000
_cell.length_c   1.000
_cell.angle_alpha   90.00
_cell.angle_beta   90.00
_cell.angle_gamma   90.00
#
_symmetry.space_group_name_H-M   'P 1'
#
loop_
_entity.id
_entity.type
_entity.pdbx_description
1 polymer ?
#
loop_
_entity_poly.entity_id
_entity_poly.type
_entity_poly.pdbx_seq_one_letter_code
_entity_poly.pdbx_strand_id
1 'polypeptide(L)'
;MDKKGFISFFSLILLTLVLLTSTYILYLGRLQTHIVMNSNKNIQARILTDHMLNKLLYQEDNFERIILPEIIRIVRLKLPPYSFKDTDGDGIPDGNSLTIPSYIDTESIIKKATIRLEGSEGAFRLEPLPANFHEETEMVLRLETEYQGIRNEIIARGEIINKIFEIEESYITEVNLKEDLIEDFYSLMAYMDERILDHDPKTSINKFNLRAQGRIGKNKIEEIAEDGTKTTYSYANPVQINIKGEDSSWEINSQDGSKIKLLGNIYCQGQLIIRSPLELEGNLILDNARLVVEADTKPIIRGKILAKNSQLDREMLDLKPEKKYIYRAGSYLPGFIRLKINVIKK
;
A
#
# COMPACT_ATOMS: atom_id res chain seq x y z
N MET A 1 2.00 -85.96 -44.22
CA MET A 1 2.08 -85.77 -42.75
C MET A 1 1.24 -84.56 -42.38
N ASP A 2 -0.02 -84.76 -42.02
CA ASP A 2 -0.86 -83.68 -41.49
C ASP A 2 -0.35 -83.28 -40.12
N LYS A 3 0.31 -82.12 -40.02
CA LYS A 3 0.75 -81.54 -38.75
C LYS A 3 -0.46 -80.96 -38.01
N LYS A 4 -1.35 -81.82 -37.52
CA LYS A 4 -2.58 -81.42 -36.79
C LYS A 4 -2.31 -80.55 -35.55
N GLY A 5 -1.09 -80.57 -35.00
CA GLY A 5 -0.68 -79.71 -33.89
C GLY A 5 -0.27 -78.27 -34.26
N PHE A 6 -0.02 -77.97 -35.55
CA PHE A 6 0.45 -76.64 -35.96
C PHE A 6 -0.62 -75.56 -35.81
N ILE A 7 -1.89 -75.90 -36.10
CA ILE A 7 -3.02 -74.98 -35.97
C ILE A 7 -3.21 -74.57 -34.51
N SER A 8 -3.15 -75.52 -33.58
CA SER A 8 -3.29 -75.24 -32.14
C SER A 8 -2.19 -74.31 -31.62
N PHE A 9 -0.95 -74.50 -32.06
CA PHE A 9 0.17 -73.64 -31.68
C PHE A 9 0.00 -72.20 -32.20
N PHE A 10 -0.39 -72.05 -33.48
CA PHE A 10 -0.64 -70.74 -34.06
C PHE A 10 -1.81 -70.03 -33.38
N SER A 11 -2.91 -70.75 -33.09
CA SER A 11 -4.04 -70.21 -32.34
C SER A 11 -3.65 -69.74 -30.94
N LEU A 12 -2.74 -70.45 -30.26
CA LEU A 12 -2.25 -70.05 -28.94
C LEU A 12 -1.42 -68.78 -29.01
N ILE A 13 -0.49 -68.66 -29.96
CA ILE A 13 0.28 -67.43 -30.19
C ILE A 13 -0.65 -66.25 -30.50
N LEU A 14 -1.62 -66.46 -31.39
CA LEU A 14 -2.58 -65.43 -31.77
C LEU A 14 -3.40 -64.98 -30.56
N LEU A 15 -3.90 -65.92 -29.75
CA LEU A 15 -4.63 -65.61 -28.53
C LEU A 15 -3.76 -64.84 -27.52
N THR A 16 -2.51 -65.23 -27.32
CA THR A 16 -1.57 -64.51 -26.45
C THR A 16 -1.32 -63.10 -26.96
N LEU A 17 -1.15 -62.91 -28.26
CA LEU A 17 -0.98 -61.59 -28.86
C LEU A 17 -2.22 -60.71 -28.62
N VAL A 18 -3.42 -61.26 -28.86
CA VAL A 18 -4.70 -60.56 -28.63
C VAL A 18 -4.87 -60.17 -27.15
N LEU A 19 -4.55 -61.07 -26.22
CA LEU A 19 -4.60 -60.79 -24.78
C LEU A 19 -3.58 -59.74 -24.36
N LEU A 20 -2.36 -59.79 -24.91
CA LEU A 20 -1.32 -58.80 -24.63
C LEU A 20 -1.71 -57.42 -25.16
N THR A 21 -2.23 -57.31 -26.38
CA THR A 21 -2.73 -56.05 -26.93
C THR A 21 -3.93 -55.52 -26.14
N SER A 22 -4.85 -56.40 -25.73
CA SER A 22 -6.02 -56.00 -24.93
C SER A 22 -5.60 -55.46 -23.56
N THR A 23 -4.66 -56.14 -22.89
CA THR A 23 -4.12 -55.71 -21.59
C THR A 23 -3.36 -54.39 -21.71
N TYR A 24 -2.58 -54.22 -22.79
CA TYR A 24 -1.88 -52.97 -23.09
C TYR A 24 -2.85 -51.80 -23.32
N ILE A 25 -3.94 -52.01 -24.09
CA ILE A 25 -4.97 -50.98 -24.29
C ILE A 25 -5.65 -50.61 -22.97
N LEU A 26 -6.00 -51.58 -22.12
CA LEU A 26 -6.56 -51.31 -20.79
C LEU A 26 -5.59 -50.52 -19.91
N TYR A 27 -4.29 -50.83 -19.96
CA TYR A 27 -3.26 -50.09 -19.26
C TYR A 27 -3.16 -48.64 -19.76
N LEU A 28 -3.12 -48.42 -21.08
CA LEU A 28 -3.13 -47.08 -21.66
C LEU A 28 -4.37 -46.29 -21.27
N GLY A 29 -5.55 -46.90 -21.27
CA GLY A 29 -6.80 -46.27 -20.84
C GLY A 29 -6.77 -45.82 -19.37
N ARG A 30 -6.20 -46.64 -18.48
CA ARG A 30 -5.98 -46.25 -17.07
C ARG A 30 -5.01 -45.09 -16.95
N LEU A 31 -3.89 -45.14 -17.66
CA LEU A 31 -2.87 -44.09 -17.64
C LEU A 31 -3.43 -42.76 -18.15
N GLN A 32 -4.16 -42.76 -19.27
CA GLN A 32 -4.84 -41.58 -19.80
C GLN A 32 -5.86 -41.03 -18.80
N THR A 33 -6.65 -41.89 -18.15
CA THR A 33 -7.62 -41.47 -17.13
C THR A 33 -6.92 -40.78 -15.96
N HIS A 34 -5.81 -41.33 -15.46
CA HIS A 34 -5.02 -40.71 -14.40
C HIS A 34 -4.43 -39.36 -14.81
N ILE A 35 -3.91 -39.24 -16.04
CA ILE A 35 -3.39 -37.96 -16.57
C ILE A 35 -4.52 -36.92 -16.64
N VAL A 36 -5.68 -37.28 -17.19
CA VAL A 36 -6.83 -36.37 -17.31
C VAL A 36 -7.34 -35.96 -15.92
N MET A 37 -7.46 -36.90 -14.98
CA MET A 37 -7.89 -36.59 -13.62
C MET A 37 -6.89 -35.66 -12.91
N ASN A 38 -5.58 -35.93 -13.01
CA ASN A 38 -4.57 -35.08 -12.40
C ASN A 38 -4.54 -33.69 -13.04
N SER A 39 -4.67 -33.62 -14.37
CA SER A 39 -4.77 -32.35 -15.11
C SER A 39 -5.99 -31.55 -14.66
N ASN A 40 -7.17 -32.17 -14.54
CA ASN A 40 -8.38 -31.53 -14.05
C ASN A 40 -8.23 -31.00 -12.62
N LYS A 41 -7.66 -31.80 -11.71
CA LYS A 41 -7.38 -31.34 -10.34
C LYS A 41 -6.43 -30.14 -10.32
N ASN A 42 -5.39 -30.16 -11.17
CA ASN A 42 -4.42 -29.07 -11.25
C ASN A 42 -5.07 -27.76 -11.76
N ILE A 43 -5.95 -27.88 -12.76
CA ILE A 43 -6.75 -26.77 -13.27
C ILE A 43 -7.69 -26.23 -12.19
N GLN A 44 -8.41 -27.11 -11.48
CA GLN A 44 -9.31 -26.71 -10.39
C GLN A 44 -8.56 -26.03 -9.25
N ALA A 45 -7.43 -26.61 -8.82
CA ALA A 45 -6.59 -26.03 -7.80
C ALA A 45 -6.16 -24.61 -8.21
N ARG A 46 -5.75 -24.40 -9.47
CA ARG A 46 -5.34 -23.09 -9.97
C ARG A 46 -6.49 -22.08 -10.01
N ILE A 47 -7.67 -22.50 -10.48
CA ILE A 47 -8.88 -21.66 -10.50
C ILE A 47 -9.25 -21.23 -9.08
N LEU A 48 -9.15 -22.14 -8.10
CA LEU A 48 -9.41 -21.84 -6.70
C LEU A 48 -8.39 -20.86 -6.13
N THR A 49 -7.09 -21.05 -6.41
CA THR A 49 -6.04 -20.11 -6.01
C THR A 49 -6.28 -18.71 -6.57
N ASP A 50 -6.59 -18.61 -7.87
CA ASP A 50 -6.93 -17.34 -8.53
C ASP A 50 -8.18 -16.70 -7.91
N HIS A 51 -9.22 -17.50 -7.65
CA HIS A 51 -10.44 -17.04 -7.01
C HIS A 51 -10.18 -16.49 -5.60
N MET A 52 -9.37 -17.17 -4.79
CA MET A 52 -9.01 -16.71 -3.44
C MET A 52 -8.17 -15.44 -3.46
N LEU A 53 -7.20 -15.34 -4.36
CA LEU A 53 -6.42 -14.12 -4.55
C LEU A 53 -7.33 -12.95 -4.93
N ASN A 54 -8.22 -13.15 -5.90
CA ASN A 54 -9.18 -12.13 -6.31
C ASN A 54 -10.13 -11.73 -5.19
N LYS A 55 -10.56 -12.70 -4.37
CA LYS A 55 -11.40 -12.47 -3.19
C LYS A 55 -10.68 -11.61 -2.14
N LEU A 56 -9.38 -11.82 -1.93
CA LEU A 56 -8.58 -11.02 -1.00
C LEU A 56 -8.30 -9.61 -1.51
N LEU A 57 -8.05 -9.45 -2.81
CA LEU A 57 -7.60 -8.20 -3.40
C LEU A 57 -8.73 -7.27 -3.84
N TYR A 58 -9.80 -7.83 -4.43
CA TYR A 58 -10.84 -7.03 -5.09
C TYR A 58 -12.16 -6.95 -4.30
N GLN A 59 -12.37 -7.78 -3.28
CA GLN A 59 -13.48 -7.56 -2.36
C GLN A 59 -13.06 -6.53 -1.31
N GLU A 60 -13.71 -5.37 -1.33
CA GLU A 60 -13.42 -4.21 -0.49
C GLU A 60 -13.33 -4.60 1.00
N ASP A 61 -14.32 -5.33 1.53
CA ASP A 61 -14.33 -5.78 2.92
C ASP A 61 -13.10 -6.61 3.31
N ASN A 62 -12.65 -7.52 2.44
CA ASN A 62 -11.50 -8.37 2.73
C ASN A 62 -10.21 -7.57 2.66
N PHE A 63 -10.08 -6.72 1.63
CA PHE A 63 -8.93 -5.83 1.49
C PHE A 63 -8.80 -4.93 2.71
N GLU A 64 -9.88 -4.26 3.10
CA GLU A 64 -9.92 -3.32 4.22
C GLU A 64 -9.64 -3.94 5.58
N ARG A 65 -10.05 -5.20 5.78
CA ARG A 65 -9.94 -5.89 7.07
C ARG A 65 -8.66 -6.69 7.23
N ILE A 66 -8.03 -7.11 6.13
CA ILE A 66 -6.90 -8.05 6.17
C ILE A 66 -5.64 -7.43 5.57
N ILE A 67 -5.75 -6.93 4.34
CA ILE A 67 -4.59 -6.46 3.57
C ILE A 67 -4.17 -5.06 4.02
N LEU A 68 -5.13 -4.13 4.06
CA LEU A 68 -4.89 -2.73 4.38
C LEU A 68 -4.26 -2.51 5.76
N PRO A 69 -4.71 -3.17 6.85
CA PRO A 69 -4.08 -3.00 8.17
C PRO A 69 -2.61 -3.40 8.17
N GLU A 70 -2.25 -4.44 7.41
CA GLU A 70 -0.88 -4.92 7.31
C GLU A 70 -0.01 -4.00 6.47
N ILE A 71 -0.52 -3.46 5.35
CA ILE A 71 0.14 -2.39 4.60
C ILE A 71 0.41 -1.20 5.52
N ILE A 72 -0.61 -0.71 6.21
CA ILE A 72 -0.52 0.41 7.15
C ILE A 72 0.53 0.14 8.23
N ARG A 73 0.53 -1.07 8.80
CA ARG A 73 1.50 -1.48 9.82
C ARG A 73 2.93 -1.44 9.29
N ILE A 74 3.17 -1.94 8.07
CA ILE A 74 4.49 -1.89 7.43
C ILE A 74 4.92 -0.44 7.20
N VAL A 75 4.06 0.37 6.57
CA VAL A 75 4.35 1.77 6.22
C VAL A 75 4.67 2.62 7.46
N ARG A 76 4.00 2.35 8.60
CA ARG A 76 4.18 3.12 9.83
C ARG A 76 5.37 2.69 10.68
N LEU A 77 5.72 1.39 10.67
CA LEU A 77 6.75 0.84 11.56
C LEU A 77 8.12 0.66 10.87
N LYS A 78 8.14 0.36 9.57
CA LYS A 78 9.38 0.10 8.83
C LYS A 78 9.80 1.35 8.06
N LEU A 79 11.11 1.54 7.95
CA LEU A 79 11.70 2.61 7.13
C LEU A 79 11.91 2.10 5.70
N PRO A 80 11.41 2.79 4.67
CA PRO A 80 11.77 2.48 3.28
C PRO A 80 13.22 2.92 2.97
N PRO A 81 13.87 2.34 1.94
CA PRO A 81 13.37 1.26 1.10
C PRO A 81 13.36 -0.08 1.85
N TYR A 82 12.35 -0.89 1.56
CA TYR A 82 12.13 -2.14 2.25
C TYR A 82 12.98 -3.23 1.61
N SER A 83 14.21 -3.40 2.11
CA SER A 83 15.02 -4.57 1.76
C SER A 83 14.56 -5.75 2.60
N PHE A 84 14.39 -6.88 1.95
CA PHE A 84 14.25 -8.14 2.65
C PHE A 84 15.34 -9.08 2.12
N LYS A 85 15.98 -9.81 3.04
CA LYS A 85 16.92 -10.86 2.66
C LYS A 85 16.13 -12.13 2.37
N ASP A 86 16.45 -12.77 1.25
CA ASP A 86 15.94 -14.10 0.95
C ASP A 86 16.36 -15.08 2.05
N THR A 87 15.38 -15.64 2.75
CA THR A 87 15.57 -16.62 3.83
C THR A 87 15.34 -18.04 3.36
N ASP A 88 14.59 -18.23 2.27
CA ASP A 88 14.06 -19.53 1.85
C ASP A 88 14.80 -20.10 0.62
N GLY A 89 15.69 -19.32 0.01
CA GLY A 89 16.53 -19.75 -1.11
C GLY A 89 15.77 -19.86 -2.44
N ASP A 90 14.52 -19.42 -2.48
CA ASP A 90 13.67 -19.28 -3.66
C ASP A 90 13.87 -17.92 -4.37
N GLY A 91 14.77 -17.07 -3.86
CA GLY A 91 15.03 -15.71 -4.33
C GLY A 91 14.04 -14.69 -3.77
N ILE A 92 13.11 -15.09 -2.88
CA ILE A 92 11.93 -14.32 -2.49
C ILE A 92 11.92 -14.14 -0.98
N PRO A 93 12.17 -12.93 -0.47
CA PRO A 93 12.28 -12.73 0.97
C PRO A 93 10.98 -12.93 1.76
N ASP A 94 11.03 -13.44 2.98
CA ASP A 94 9.83 -13.66 3.78
C ASP A 94 9.10 -12.35 4.13
N GLY A 95 7.79 -12.34 3.86
CA GLY A 95 6.88 -11.23 4.22
C GLY A 95 6.24 -11.42 5.59
N ASN A 96 5.42 -10.45 6.00
CA ASN A 96 4.58 -10.62 7.19
C ASN A 96 3.47 -11.63 6.89
N SER A 97 3.28 -12.61 7.78
CA SER A 97 2.18 -13.57 7.66
C SER A 97 0.83 -12.88 7.83
N LEU A 98 -0.11 -13.20 6.94
CA LEU A 98 -1.50 -12.75 6.98
C LEU A 98 -2.36 -13.82 7.65
N THR A 99 -3.09 -13.43 8.69
CA THR A 99 -4.12 -14.29 9.28
C THR A 99 -5.38 -14.22 8.41
N ILE A 100 -5.64 -15.27 7.63
CA ILE A 100 -6.84 -15.34 6.78
C ILE A 100 -8.01 -15.91 7.61
N PRO A 101 -9.13 -15.17 7.75
CA PRO A 101 -10.30 -15.67 8.43
C PRO A 101 -10.96 -16.87 7.72
N SER A 102 -11.52 -17.79 8.49
CA SER A 102 -12.17 -19.01 7.98
C SER A 102 -13.38 -18.76 7.06
N TYR A 103 -14.04 -17.60 7.15
CA TYR A 103 -15.15 -17.25 6.24
C TYR A 103 -14.66 -16.89 4.82
N ILE A 104 -13.38 -16.54 4.68
CA ILE A 104 -12.76 -16.32 3.37
C ILE A 104 -12.36 -17.65 2.78
N ASP A 105 -11.72 -18.49 3.58
CA ASP A 105 -11.22 -19.81 3.22
C ASP A 105 -12.08 -20.94 3.78
N THR A 106 -13.28 -21.08 3.22
CA THR A 106 -14.27 -22.06 3.69
C THR A 106 -13.81 -23.51 3.51
N GLU A 107 -12.86 -23.76 2.61
CA GLU A 107 -12.32 -25.07 2.30
C GLU A 107 -10.93 -25.32 2.91
N SER A 108 -10.39 -24.37 3.69
CA SER A 108 -9.03 -24.44 4.26
C SER A 108 -7.94 -24.71 3.21
N ILE A 109 -8.13 -24.13 2.02
CA ILE A 109 -7.24 -24.26 0.86
C ILE A 109 -5.97 -23.44 1.08
N ILE A 110 -6.04 -22.30 1.76
CA ILE A 110 -4.90 -21.40 1.96
C ILE A 110 -4.01 -21.97 3.07
N LYS A 111 -2.74 -22.25 2.73
CA LYS A 111 -1.73 -22.76 3.67
C LYS A 111 -0.89 -21.64 4.27
N LYS A 112 -0.47 -20.69 3.44
CA LYS A 112 0.36 -19.54 3.84
C LYS A 112 -0.05 -18.35 2.97
N ALA A 113 -0.21 -17.20 3.60
CA ALA A 113 -0.40 -15.94 2.90
C ALA A 113 0.58 -14.94 3.51
N THR A 114 1.40 -14.29 2.71
CA THR A 114 2.36 -13.30 3.19
C THR A 114 2.29 -12.02 2.37
N ILE A 115 2.46 -10.89 3.05
CA ILE A 115 2.51 -9.58 2.43
C ILE A 115 3.81 -8.88 2.80
N ARG A 116 4.37 -8.19 1.82
CA ARG A 116 5.46 -7.25 2.04
C ARG A 116 5.39 -6.10 1.05
N LEU A 117 6.15 -5.05 1.34
CA LEU A 117 6.32 -3.91 0.47
C LEU A 117 7.75 -3.93 -0.03
N GLU A 118 8.01 -3.80 -1.31
CA GLU A 118 9.35 -3.80 -1.88
C GLU A 118 9.62 -2.47 -2.58
N GLY A 119 10.87 -1.99 -2.47
CA GLY A 119 11.39 -0.99 -3.41
C GLY A 119 11.81 -1.66 -4.71
N SER A 120 12.14 -0.86 -5.72
CA SER A 120 12.68 -1.38 -6.98
C SER A 120 14.04 -2.07 -6.74
N GLU A 121 14.41 -3.03 -7.60
CA GLU A 121 15.72 -3.72 -7.48
C GLU A 121 16.93 -2.77 -7.58
N GLY A 122 16.75 -1.55 -8.10
CA GLY A 122 17.79 -0.54 -8.22
C GLY A 122 18.31 0.01 -6.89
N ALA A 123 17.46 0.12 -5.86
CA ALA A 123 17.76 0.69 -4.54
C ALA A 123 18.88 -0.04 -3.86
N PHE A 124 18.79 -1.37 -3.88
CA PHE A 124 19.65 -2.23 -3.08
C PHE A 124 21.08 -2.30 -3.63
N ARG A 125 21.35 -1.67 -4.79
CA ARG A 125 22.69 -1.54 -5.36
C ARG A 125 23.45 -0.30 -4.88
N LEU A 126 22.77 0.63 -4.19
CA LEU A 126 23.36 1.88 -3.71
C LEU A 126 23.57 1.80 -2.19
N GLU A 127 24.75 1.36 -1.74
CA GLU A 127 25.15 1.48 -0.33
C GLU A 127 26.18 2.61 -0.16
N PRO A 128 25.94 3.62 0.71
CA PRO A 128 24.76 3.83 1.54
C PRO A 128 23.58 4.47 0.78
N LEU A 129 22.35 4.06 1.12
CA LEU A 129 21.12 4.67 0.60
C LEU A 129 20.99 6.13 1.08
N PRO A 130 20.80 7.12 0.19
CA PRO A 130 20.54 8.49 0.60
C PRO A 130 19.17 8.61 1.28
N ALA A 131 19.03 9.56 2.22
CA ALA A 131 17.77 9.82 2.93
C ALA A 131 16.59 10.21 2.00
N ASN A 132 16.90 10.69 0.80
CA ASN A 132 15.96 11.20 -0.20
C ASN A 132 15.94 10.31 -1.46
N PHE A 133 16.04 9.00 -1.28
CA PHE A 133 16.06 8.07 -2.40
C PHE A 133 14.66 7.88 -3.02
N HIS A 134 14.54 8.05 -4.34
CA HIS A 134 13.28 7.93 -5.10
C HIS A 134 13.09 6.51 -5.62
N GLU A 135 12.07 5.82 -5.13
CA GLU A 135 11.68 4.53 -5.66
C GLU A 135 10.21 4.26 -5.45
N GLU A 136 9.56 3.71 -6.47
CA GLU A 136 8.20 3.22 -6.33
C GLU A 136 8.18 2.06 -5.33
N THR A 137 7.14 2.03 -4.51
CA THR A 137 6.91 0.95 -3.55
C THR A 137 5.79 0.07 -4.03
N GLU A 138 6.13 -1.19 -4.31
CA GLU A 138 5.20 -2.22 -4.71
C GLU A 138 4.82 -3.07 -3.50
N MET A 139 3.56 -3.49 -3.42
CA MET A 139 3.16 -4.60 -2.58
C MET A 139 3.42 -5.91 -3.31
N VAL A 140 3.99 -6.87 -2.59
CA VAL A 140 4.08 -8.27 -2.99
C VAL A 140 3.21 -9.09 -2.04
N LEU A 141 2.15 -9.68 -2.59
CA LEU A 141 1.26 -10.62 -1.91
C LEU A 141 1.52 -12.02 -2.45
N ARG A 142 2.03 -12.90 -1.60
CA ARG A 142 2.25 -14.32 -1.90
C ARG A 142 1.15 -15.14 -1.25
N LEU A 143 0.54 -16.03 -2.02
CA LEU A 143 -0.52 -16.92 -1.56
C LEU A 143 -0.17 -18.36 -1.95
N GLU A 144 0.02 -19.20 -0.94
CA GLU A 144 0.24 -20.63 -1.07
C GLU A 144 -1.04 -21.37 -0.71
N THR A 145 -1.44 -22.29 -1.59
CA THR A 145 -2.69 -23.04 -1.49
C THR A 145 -2.45 -24.53 -1.70
N GLU A 146 -3.29 -25.37 -1.12
CA GLU A 146 -3.28 -26.81 -1.36
C GLU A 146 -4.71 -27.33 -1.55
N TYR A 147 -4.98 -27.90 -2.73
CA TYR A 147 -6.27 -28.50 -3.06
C TYR A 147 -6.07 -29.95 -3.50
N GLN A 148 -6.66 -30.90 -2.75
CA GLN A 148 -6.54 -32.34 -3.02
C GLN A 148 -5.09 -32.84 -3.18
N GLY A 149 -4.16 -32.29 -2.39
CA GLY A 149 -2.73 -32.63 -2.42
C GLY A 149 -1.92 -31.91 -3.51
N ILE A 150 -2.57 -31.08 -4.33
CA ILE A 150 -1.89 -30.21 -5.30
C ILE A 150 -1.61 -28.88 -4.65
N ARG A 151 -0.33 -28.53 -4.55
CA ARG A 151 0.13 -27.24 -4.07
C ARG A 151 0.25 -26.25 -5.22
N ASN A 152 -0.28 -25.06 -5.01
CA ASN A 152 -0.12 -23.93 -5.93
C ASN A 152 0.36 -22.72 -5.17
N GLU A 153 1.18 -21.93 -5.84
CA GLU A 153 1.65 -20.65 -5.37
C GLU A 153 1.26 -19.58 -6.40
N ILE A 154 0.80 -18.44 -5.92
CA ILE A 154 0.56 -17.27 -6.75
C ILE A 154 1.16 -16.03 -6.09
N ILE A 155 1.73 -15.16 -6.91
CA ILE A 155 2.34 -13.90 -6.44
C ILE A 155 1.67 -12.75 -7.18
N ALA A 156 1.00 -11.89 -6.42
CA ALA A 156 0.47 -10.63 -6.93
C ALA A 156 1.42 -9.48 -6.58
N ARG A 157 1.67 -8.62 -7.57
CA ARG A 157 2.43 -7.37 -7.42
C ARG A 157 1.59 -6.18 -7.83
N GLY A 158 1.69 -5.10 -7.08
CA GLY A 158 0.97 -3.87 -7.40
C GLY A 158 1.49 -2.65 -6.67
N GLU A 159 1.32 -1.49 -7.28
CA GLU A 159 1.52 -0.21 -6.63
C GLU A 159 0.48 -0.07 -5.49
N ILE A 160 0.92 0.44 -4.34
CA ILE A 160 0.02 0.67 -3.20
C ILE A 160 0.04 2.10 -2.68
N ILE A 161 1.06 2.87 -3.03
CA ILE A 161 1.13 4.28 -2.67
C ILE A 161 0.66 5.09 -3.87
N ASN A 162 -0.12 6.12 -3.59
CA ASN A 162 -0.56 7.02 -4.63
C ASN A 162 0.66 7.70 -5.28
N LYS A 163 0.77 7.57 -6.62
CA LYS A 163 1.91 8.05 -7.41
C LYS A 163 2.29 9.50 -7.13
N ILE A 164 1.34 10.37 -6.76
CA ILE A 164 1.63 11.76 -6.41
C ILE A 164 2.59 11.87 -5.22
N PHE A 165 2.51 10.94 -4.25
CA PHE A 165 3.43 10.88 -3.12
C PHE A 165 4.77 10.21 -3.45
N GLU A 166 4.87 9.52 -4.58
CA GLU A 166 6.12 8.89 -5.05
C GLU A 166 6.97 9.84 -5.88
N ILE A 167 6.38 10.87 -6.52
CA ILE A 167 7.09 11.93 -7.27
C ILE A 167 8.32 12.43 -6.49
N GLU A 168 9.45 12.73 -7.14
CA GLU A 168 10.70 13.12 -6.44
C GLU A 168 10.60 14.48 -5.75
N GLU A 169 9.93 15.41 -6.42
CA GLU A 169 9.81 16.79 -5.99
C GLU A 169 9.14 16.92 -4.62
N SER A 170 9.76 17.67 -3.72
CA SER A 170 9.21 17.94 -2.37
C SER A 170 8.01 18.87 -2.36
N TYR A 171 7.90 19.71 -3.39
CA TYR A 171 6.82 20.67 -3.57
C TYR A 171 6.12 20.38 -4.88
N ILE A 172 4.84 20.09 -4.81
CA ILE A 172 4.03 19.57 -5.91
C ILE A 172 2.84 20.51 -6.10
N THR A 173 2.71 21.05 -7.31
CA THR A 173 1.64 21.95 -7.74
C THR A 173 1.17 21.58 -9.15
N GLU A 174 -0.01 22.05 -9.53
CA GLU A 174 -0.50 21.90 -10.92
C GLU A 174 0.47 22.46 -11.98
N VAL A 175 1.33 23.42 -11.63
CA VAL A 175 2.26 24.09 -12.56
C VAL A 175 3.54 23.27 -12.79
N ASN A 176 3.99 22.51 -11.79
CA ASN A 176 5.25 21.75 -11.88
C ASN A 176 5.06 20.25 -12.13
N LEU A 177 3.81 19.80 -12.20
CA LEU A 177 3.46 18.43 -12.56
C LEU A 177 3.61 18.20 -14.07
N LYS A 178 3.90 16.94 -14.43
CA LYS A 178 3.74 16.45 -15.80
C LYS A 178 2.24 16.40 -16.16
N GLU A 179 1.92 16.69 -17.43
CA GLU A 179 0.53 16.77 -17.90
C GLU A 179 -0.30 15.51 -17.60
N ASP A 180 0.29 14.32 -17.70
CA ASP A 180 -0.35 13.02 -17.45
C ASP A 180 -0.63 12.74 -15.96
N LEU A 181 -0.08 13.54 -15.05
CA LEU A 181 -0.27 13.41 -13.61
C LEU A 181 -1.27 14.44 -13.06
N ILE A 182 -1.63 15.46 -13.84
CA ILE A 182 -2.48 16.57 -13.39
C ILE A 182 -3.87 16.07 -12.97
N GLU A 183 -4.49 15.18 -13.75
CA GLU A 183 -5.81 14.64 -13.43
C GLU A 183 -5.79 13.82 -12.12
N ASP A 184 -4.75 13.01 -11.91
CA ASP A 184 -4.60 12.25 -10.67
C ASP A 184 -4.32 13.14 -9.46
N PHE A 185 -3.59 14.25 -9.65
CA PHE A 185 -3.39 15.26 -8.61
C PHE A 185 -4.71 15.91 -8.21
N TYR A 186 -5.50 16.39 -9.17
CA TYR A 186 -6.82 16.98 -8.88
C TYR A 186 -7.77 15.97 -8.24
N SER A 187 -7.78 14.73 -8.73
CA SER A 187 -8.59 13.64 -8.17
C SER A 187 -8.22 13.35 -6.72
N LEU A 188 -6.91 13.30 -6.42
CA LEU A 188 -6.41 13.13 -5.06
C LEU A 188 -6.82 14.28 -4.14
N MET A 189 -6.61 15.53 -4.59
CA MET A 189 -6.94 16.71 -3.78
C MET A 189 -8.45 16.81 -3.52
N ALA A 190 -9.30 16.52 -4.51
CA ALA A 190 -10.75 16.48 -4.35
C ALA A 190 -11.18 15.36 -3.38
N TYR A 191 -10.59 14.17 -3.51
CA TYR A 191 -10.86 13.05 -2.60
C TYR A 191 -10.44 13.37 -1.16
N MET A 192 -9.30 14.04 -0.98
CA MET A 192 -8.86 14.52 0.34
C MET A 192 -9.86 15.51 0.90
N ASP A 193 -10.27 16.54 0.15
CA ASP A 193 -11.23 17.53 0.64
C ASP A 193 -12.55 16.89 1.12
N GLU A 194 -13.08 15.95 0.35
CA GLU A 194 -14.31 15.23 0.69
C GLU A 194 -14.14 14.39 1.97
N ARG A 195 -13.03 13.64 2.08
CA ARG A 195 -12.90 12.59 3.11
C ARG A 195 -12.08 12.98 4.32
N ILE A 196 -11.30 14.05 4.30
CA ILE A 196 -10.31 14.35 5.36
C ILE A 196 -10.93 14.44 6.76
N LEU A 197 -12.14 15.01 6.88
CA LEU A 197 -12.81 15.19 8.17
C LEU A 197 -13.33 13.88 8.76
N ASP A 198 -13.79 12.96 7.91
CA ASP A 198 -14.43 11.70 8.32
C ASP A 198 -13.49 10.49 8.21
N HIS A 199 -12.32 10.65 7.59
CA HIS A 199 -11.34 9.60 7.42
C HIS A 199 -10.87 9.05 8.78
N ASP A 200 -11.09 7.76 9.02
CA ASP A 200 -10.53 7.07 10.17
C ASP A 200 -9.13 6.52 9.80
N PRO A 201 -8.05 7.02 10.43
CA PRO A 201 -6.69 6.51 10.25
C PRO A 201 -6.48 5.08 10.80
N LYS A 202 -7.50 4.46 11.39
CA LYS A 202 -7.53 3.11 11.98
C LYS A 202 -6.50 2.92 13.12
N THR A 203 -6.07 4.01 13.79
CA THR A 203 -5.09 4.00 14.91
C THR A 203 -5.21 5.23 15.83
N SER A 204 -4.55 5.17 16.98
CA SER A 204 -4.36 6.27 17.93
C SER A 204 -3.46 7.39 17.38
N ILE A 205 -4.05 8.31 16.61
CA ILE A 205 -3.47 9.61 16.23
C ILE A 205 -4.36 10.72 16.77
N ASN A 206 -3.77 11.85 17.15
CA ASN A 206 -4.56 13.02 17.56
C ASN A 206 -5.06 13.75 16.31
N LYS A 207 -6.33 13.52 15.97
CA LYS A 207 -7.01 14.17 14.84
C LYS A 207 -7.75 15.42 15.30
N PHE A 208 -7.48 16.54 14.66
CA PHE A 208 -8.12 17.83 14.93
C PHE A 208 -8.80 18.33 13.67
N ASN A 209 -10.12 18.48 13.74
CA ASN A 209 -10.93 19.06 12.68
C ASN A 209 -11.29 20.49 13.10
N LEU A 210 -10.65 21.47 12.47
CA LEU A 210 -10.64 22.87 12.87
C LEU A 210 -11.37 23.69 11.81
N ARG A 211 -12.27 24.57 12.22
CA ARG A 211 -13.09 25.38 11.28
C ARG A 211 -13.03 26.88 11.56
N ALA A 212 -12.73 27.26 12.79
CA ALA A 212 -12.64 28.66 13.16
C ALA A 212 -11.21 29.20 12.94
N GLN A 213 -10.88 30.30 13.60
CA GLN A 213 -9.52 30.79 13.68
C GLN A 213 -8.83 30.20 14.90
N GLY A 214 -7.50 30.22 14.92
CA GLY A 214 -6.81 29.72 16.10
C GLY A 214 -5.31 29.66 16.00
N ARG A 215 -4.74 28.90 16.93
CA ARG A 215 -3.30 28.83 17.13
C ARG A 215 -2.85 27.42 17.45
N ILE A 216 -1.82 26.96 16.75
CA ILE A 216 -1.12 25.71 16.98
C ILE A 216 0.18 26.04 17.73
N GLY A 217 0.25 25.64 19.01
CA GLY A 217 1.43 25.76 19.85
C GLY A 217 2.31 24.53 19.81
N LYS A 218 3.16 24.35 20.83
CA LYS A 218 4.09 23.21 20.92
C LYS A 218 3.40 21.88 21.24
N ASN A 219 2.47 21.88 22.19
CA ASN A 219 1.76 20.69 22.70
C ASN A 219 0.25 20.93 22.83
N LYS A 220 -0.25 22.05 22.32
CA LYS A 220 -1.66 22.42 22.41
C LYS A 220 -2.13 23.18 21.18
N ILE A 221 -3.40 23.05 20.86
CA ILE A 221 -4.12 23.79 19.82
C ILE A 221 -5.19 24.62 20.53
N GLU A 222 -5.28 25.90 20.20
CA GLU A 222 -6.28 26.83 20.73
C GLU A 222 -7.18 27.27 19.57
N GLU A 223 -8.44 26.84 19.55
CA GLU A 223 -9.46 27.32 18.62
C GLU A 223 -10.20 28.51 19.25
N ILE A 224 -10.43 29.55 18.45
CA ILE A 224 -11.11 30.79 18.84
C ILE A 224 -12.38 30.87 18.01
N ALA A 225 -13.53 30.67 18.66
CA ALA A 225 -14.84 30.82 18.03
C ALA A 225 -15.14 32.29 17.70
N GLU A 226 -16.17 32.53 16.88
CA GLU A 226 -16.57 33.88 16.44
C GLU A 226 -16.97 34.81 17.61
N ASP A 227 -17.46 34.24 18.71
CA ASP A 227 -17.81 34.98 19.94
C ASP A 227 -16.60 35.26 20.84
N GLY A 228 -15.40 34.83 20.44
CA GLY A 228 -14.15 34.95 21.19
C GLY A 228 -13.91 33.83 22.21
N THR A 229 -14.81 32.84 22.33
CA THR A 229 -14.62 31.68 23.21
C THR A 229 -13.41 30.87 22.75
N LYS A 230 -12.55 30.50 23.71
CA LYS A 230 -11.32 29.73 23.46
C LYS A 230 -11.49 28.27 23.87
N THR A 231 -11.29 27.35 22.94
CA THR A 231 -11.20 25.91 23.22
C THR A 231 -9.76 25.45 23.08
N THR A 232 -9.21 24.80 24.12
CA THR A 232 -7.83 24.32 24.11
C THR A 232 -7.78 22.80 24.08
N TYR A 233 -7.01 22.26 23.15
CA TYR A 233 -6.76 20.83 22.97
C TYR A 233 -5.30 20.52 23.24
N SER A 234 -5.01 19.61 24.15
CA SER A 234 -3.66 19.06 24.30
C SER A 234 -3.45 17.94 23.29
N TYR A 235 -2.23 17.80 22.78
CA TYR A 235 -1.91 16.71 21.86
C TYR A 235 -0.53 16.10 22.10
N ALA A 236 -0.37 14.88 21.63
CA ALA A 236 0.91 14.22 21.46
C ALA A 236 1.14 13.91 19.98
N ASN A 237 2.38 13.67 19.60
CA ASN A 237 2.68 13.17 18.26
C ASN A 237 2.31 11.68 18.15
N PRO A 238 1.82 11.20 16.99
CA PRO A 238 1.55 11.95 15.76
C PRO A 238 0.25 12.77 15.82
N VAL A 239 0.13 13.77 14.94
CA VAL A 239 -1.06 14.63 14.78
C VAL A 239 -1.59 14.65 13.34
N GLN A 240 -2.90 14.79 13.18
CA GLN A 240 -3.55 15.09 11.91
C GLN A 240 -4.39 16.35 12.10
N ILE A 241 -3.89 17.47 11.59
CA ILE A 241 -4.53 18.77 11.74
C ILE A 241 -5.23 19.11 10.43
N ASN A 242 -6.56 19.19 10.46
CA ASN A 242 -7.41 19.46 9.30
C ASN A 242 -8.10 20.81 9.50
N ILE A 243 -7.55 21.85 8.90
CA ILE A 243 -8.12 23.20 8.88
C ILE A 243 -9.02 23.32 7.64
N LYS A 244 -10.32 23.51 7.85
CA LYS A 244 -11.33 23.58 6.78
C LYS A 244 -12.08 24.91 6.82
N GLY A 245 -12.25 25.52 5.65
CA GLY A 245 -12.91 26.81 5.46
C GLY A 245 -11.99 27.86 4.86
N GLU A 246 -12.45 28.54 3.80
CA GLU A 246 -11.67 29.56 3.07
C GLU A 246 -11.34 30.78 3.95
N ASP A 247 -12.24 31.14 4.87
CA ASP A 247 -12.05 32.25 5.80
C ASP A 247 -11.28 31.87 7.08
N SER A 248 -10.88 30.60 7.22
CA SER A 248 -10.15 30.15 8.40
C SER A 248 -8.72 30.73 8.39
N SER A 249 -8.25 31.14 9.57
CA SER A 249 -6.90 31.71 9.74
C SER A 249 -6.26 31.10 10.98
N TRP A 250 -5.18 30.36 10.76
CA TRP A 250 -4.49 29.61 11.80
C TRP A 250 -3.03 30.02 11.92
N GLU A 251 -2.57 30.18 13.16
CA GLU A 251 -1.18 30.56 13.44
C GLU A 251 -0.39 29.42 14.08
N ILE A 252 0.76 29.07 13.51
CA ILE A 252 1.77 28.24 14.19
C ILE A 252 2.67 29.17 14.98
N ASN A 253 2.46 29.21 16.30
CA ASN A 253 3.08 30.20 17.18
C ASN A 253 3.37 29.62 18.58
N SER A 254 4.62 29.70 19.02
CA SER A 254 5.03 29.33 20.37
C SER A 254 5.14 30.58 21.27
N GLN A 255 4.55 30.50 22.46
CA GLN A 255 4.45 31.64 23.39
C GLN A 255 5.83 32.13 23.87
N ASP A 256 6.79 31.20 23.92
CA ASP A 256 8.17 31.40 24.35
C ASP A 256 9.13 31.56 23.15
N GLY A 257 8.62 31.62 21.92
CA GLY A 257 9.45 31.62 20.70
C GLY A 257 10.19 30.30 20.45
N SER A 258 9.94 29.25 21.23
CA SER A 258 10.62 27.97 21.05
C SER A 258 10.19 27.27 19.77
N LYS A 259 11.09 26.40 19.28
CA LYS A 259 10.85 25.59 18.09
C LYS A 259 9.69 24.63 18.31
N ILE A 260 8.71 24.67 17.41
CA ILE A 260 7.59 23.74 17.35
C ILE A 260 8.00 22.56 16.47
N LYS A 261 7.85 21.33 17.00
CA LYS A 261 8.12 20.10 16.26
C LYS A 261 6.84 19.26 16.17
N LEU A 262 6.34 19.10 14.95
CA LEU A 262 5.13 18.33 14.65
C LEU A 262 5.51 17.09 13.86
N LEU A 263 5.00 15.93 14.26
CA LEU A 263 5.07 14.69 13.48
C LEU A 263 3.65 14.37 13.02
N GLY A 264 3.39 14.39 11.71
CA GLY A 264 2.02 14.25 11.23
C GLY A 264 1.71 14.99 9.94
N ASN A 265 0.44 15.23 9.68
CA ASN A 265 0.00 15.98 8.51
C ASN A 265 -0.74 17.24 8.93
N ILE A 266 -0.60 18.28 8.11
CA ILE A 266 -1.41 19.49 8.16
C ILE A 266 -2.13 19.59 6.81
N TYR A 267 -3.45 19.47 6.83
CA TYR A 267 -4.32 19.83 5.71
C TYR A 267 -4.90 21.21 6.01
N CYS A 268 -4.81 22.14 5.07
CA CYS A 268 -5.27 23.50 5.27
C CYS A 268 -6.01 24.03 4.04
N GLN A 269 -7.18 24.58 4.31
CA GLN A 269 -7.89 25.57 3.50
C GLN A 269 -7.79 26.94 4.20
N GLY A 270 -7.91 28.04 3.46
CA GLY A 270 -7.79 29.38 4.03
C GLY A 270 -6.33 29.80 4.31
N GLN A 271 -6.07 30.46 5.43
CA GLN A 271 -4.76 31.04 5.74
C GLN A 271 -4.03 30.27 6.85
N LEU A 272 -2.77 29.92 6.60
CA LEU A 272 -1.84 29.39 7.60
C LEU A 272 -0.66 30.36 7.77
N ILE A 273 -0.42 30.82 8.99
CA ILE A 273 0.64 31.79 9.31
C ILE A 273 1.67 31.11 10.24
N ILE A 274 2.92 31.02 9.81
CA ILE A 274 4.00 30.44 10.63
C ILE A 274 4.81 31.58 11.25
N ARG A 275 4.59 31.85 12.54
CA ARG A 275 5.26 32.92 13.30
C ARG A 275 6.43 32.43 14.15
N SER A 276 6.59 31.11 14.31
CA SER A 276 7.67 30.52 15.12
C SER A 276 8.47 29.49 14.33
N PRO A 277 9.73 29.20 14.73
CA PRO A 277 10.51 28.14 14.11
C PRO A 277 9.74 26.81 14.12
N LEU A 278 9.50 26.25 12.95
CA LEU A 278 8.74 25.02 12.77
C LEU A 278 9.61 23.93 12.14
N GLU A 279 9.51 22.71 12.67
CA GLU A 279 9.94 21.48 11.99
C GLU A 279 8.75 20.54 11.87
N LEU A 280 8.29 20.34 10.63
CA LEU A 280 7.23 19.40 10.29
C LEU A 280 7.84 18.09 9.77
N GLU A 281 7.82 17.06 10.61
CA GLU A 281 8.11 15.67 10.24
C GLU A 281 6.86 15.04 9.61
N GLY A 282 6.52 15.47 8.40
CA GLY A 282 5.40 14.91 7.63
C GLY A 282 4.88 15.88 6.58
N ASN A 283 3.64 15.69 6.13
CA ASN A 283 3.15 16.32 4.90
C ASN A 283 2.34 17.59 5.19
N LEU A 284 2.47 18.58 4.31
CA LEU A 284 1.67 19.80 4.29
C LEU A 284 0.81 19.81 3.03
N ILE A 285 -0.50 19.91 3.18
CA ILE A 285 -1.45 19.90 2.07
C ILE A 285 -2.20 21.24 2.10
N LEU A 286 -2.07 22.00 1.02
CA LEU A 286 -2.66 23.30 0.83
C LEU A 286 -3.72 23.18 -0.28
N ASP A 287 -4.98 23.40 0.06
CA ASP A 287 -6.10 23.37 -0.87
C ASP A 287 -6.76 24.75 -0.89
N ASN A 288 -6.58 25.52 -1.98
CA ASN A 288 -6.99 26.91 -2.08
C ASN A 288 -6.54 27.74 -0.85
N ALA A 289 -5.32 27.49 -0.38
CA ALA A 289 -4.81 28.07 0.86
C ALA A 289 -3.69 29.10 0.61
N ARG A 290 -3.49 29.98 1.57
CA ARG A 290 -2.39 30.95 1.61
C ARG A 290 -1.48 30.64 2.78
N LEU A 291 -0.22 30.29 2.48
CA LEU A 291 0.81 30.12 3.51
C LEU A 291 1.61 31.42 3.64
N VAL A 292 1.68 31.96 4.85
CA VAL A 292 2.48 33.14 5.19
C VAL A 292 3.53 32.74 6.21
N VAL A 293 4.80 33.03 5.94
CA VAL A 293 5.91 32.75 6.87
C VAL A 293 6.43 34.07 7.41
N GLU A 294 6.25 34.29 8.71
CA GLU A 294 6.71 35.48 9.45
C GLU A 294 7.74 35.12 10.52
N ALA A 295 8.23 33.87 10.52
CA ALA A 295 9.25 33.40 11.46
C ALA A 295 10.66 33.85 11.02
N ASP A 296 11.50 34.18 12.00
CA ASP A 296 12.92 34.56 11.77
C ASP A 296 13.76 33.44 11.13
N THR A 297 13.29 32.20 11.21
CA THR A 297 13.95 31.02 10.64
C THR A 297 13.01 30.30 9.69
N LYS A 298 13.55 29.86 8.55
CA LYS A 298 12.77 29.10 7.55
C LYS A 298 12.21 27.82 8.18
N PRO A 299 10.89 27.58 8.10
CA PRO A 299 10.29 26.32 8.51
C PRO A 299 10.90 25.14 7.76
N ILE A 300 11.24 24.08 8.49
CA ILE A 300 11.79 22.85 7.93
C ILE A 300 10.65 21.87 7.68
N ILE A 301 10.43 21.49 6.43
CA ILE A 301 9.42 20.49 6.06
C ILE A 301 10.14 19.22 5.59
N ARG A 302 9.95 18.13 6.33
CA ARG A 302 10.57 16.83 6.02
C ARG A 302 9.67 15.84 5.29
N GLY A 303 8.43 16.20 5.01
CA GLY A 303 7.56 15.44 4.10
C GLY A 303 7.38 16.14 2.76
N LYS A 304 6.22 15.92 2.13
CA LYS A 304 5.83 16.60 0.89
C LYS A 304 4.90 17.77 1.14
N ILE A 305 4.95 18.74 0.25
CA ILE A 305 3.99 19.83 0.13
C ILE A 305 3.16 19.59 -1.13
N LEU A 306 1.86 19.38 -0.96
CA LEU A 306 0.89 19.33 -2.05
C LEU A 306 0.09 20.63 -2.03
N ALA A 307 0.08 21.39 -3.12
CA ALA A 307 -0.55 22.70 -3.15
C ALA A 307 -1.40 22.86 -4.42
N LYS A 308 -2.72 22.92 -4.26
CA LYS A 308 -3.70 23.16 -5.33
C LYS A 308 -4.21 24.60 -5.24
N ASN A 309 -4.05 25.39 -6.31
CA ASN A 309 -4.52 26.78 -6.38
C ASN A 309 -4.10 27.63 -5.16
N SER A 310 -2.92 27.35 -4.60
CA SER A 310 -2.50 27.89 -3.30
C SER A 310 -1.37 28.89 -3.47
N GLN A 311 -1.34 29.89 -2.59
CA GLN A 311 -0.31 30.93 -2.58
C GLN A 311 0.77 30.57 -1.56
N LEU A 312 1.96 30.27 -2.06
CA LEU A 312 3.13 29.94 -1.26
C LEU A 312 4.40 30.50 -1.93
N ASP A 313 5.18 31.27 -1.18
CA ASP A 313 6.57 31.55 -1.54
C ASP A 313 7.46 30.40 -1.07
N ARG A 314 7.86 29.53 -2.01
CA ARG A 314 8.72 28.38 -1.75
C ARG A 314 10.04 28.78 -1.10
N GLU A 315 10.60 29.95 -1.43
CA GLU A 315 11.91 30.37 -0.93
C GLU A 315 11.90 30.61 0.58
N MET A 316 10.73 30.78 1.19
CA MET A 316 10.56 30.94 2.63
C MET A 316 10.65 29.62 3.41
N LEU A 317 10.68 28.46 2.73
CA LEU A 317 10.73 27.14 3.34
C LEU A 317 12.07 26.42 3.12
N ASP A 318 12.47 25.59 4.07
CA ASP A 318 13.58 24.65 3.94
C ASP A 318 13.02 23.22 3.74
N LEU A 319 12.99 22.77 2.49
CA LEU A 319 12.41 21.47 2.11
C LEU A 319 13.48 20.37 2.14
N LYS A 320 13.32 19.43 3.08
CA LYS A 320 14.24 18.30 3.30
C LYS A 320 13.45 16.99 3.29
N PRO A 321 12.83 16.61 2.15
CA PRO A 321 11.89 15.49 2.10
C PRO A 321 12.58 14.18 2.47
N GLU A 322 12.12 13.49 3.51
CA GLU A 322 12.58 12.15 3.85
C GLU A 322 11.44 11.15 3.69
N LYS A 323 11.68 10.10 2.91
CA LYS A 323 10.66 9.10 2.57
C LYS A 323 9.98 8.50 3.79
N LYS A 324 10.72 8.29 4.89
CA LYS A 324 10.19 7.79 6.15
C LYS A 324 9.08 8.66 6.75
N TYR A 325 9.20 9.99 6.67
CA TYR A 325 8.20 10.91 7.21
C TYR A 325 7.02 11.06 6.23
N ILE A 326 7.29 11.08 4.92
CA ILE A 326 6.26 11.07 3.88
C ILE A 326 5.34 9.85 4.07
N TYR A 327 5.92 8.67 4.22
CA TYR A 327 5.19 7.40 4.33
C TYR A 327 4.46 7.27 5.65
N ARG A 328 5.18 7.48 6.76
CA ARG A 328 4.61 7.33 8.10
C ARG A 328 3.47 8.32 8.31
N ALA A 329 3.66 9.59 7.99
CA ALA A 329 2.60 10.59 8.11
C ALA A 329 1.53 10.38 7.03
N GLY A 330 1.93 10.13 5.77
CA GLY A 330 1.02 9.95 4.64
C GLY A 330 0.01 8.84 4.85
N SER A 331 0.38 7.76 5.54
CA SER A 331 -0.55 6.66 5.90
C SER A 331 -1.76 7.06 6.76
N TYR A 332 -1.82 8.29 7.27
CA TYR A 332 -2.98 8.85 7.97
C TYR A 332 -3.88 9.72 7.06
N LEU A 333 -3.50 9.92 5.79
CA LEU A 333 -4.25 10.71 4.84
C LEU A 333 -5.16 9.83 3.99
N PRO A 334 -6.39 10.29 3.69
CA PRO A 334 -7.23 9.64 2.70
C PRO A 334 -6.54 9.69 1.33
N GLY A 335 -6.58 8.56 0.61
CA GLY A 335 -6.05 8.47 -0.75
C GLY A 335 -4.54 8.31 -0.86
N PHE A 336 -3.81 8.27 0.27
CA PHE A 336 -2.38 7.95 0.29
C PHE A 336 -2.12 6.51 -0.13
N ILE A 337 -2.88 5.56 0.45
CA ILE A 337 -2.85 4.16 0.02
C ILE A 337 -3.87 3.99 -1.11
N ARG A 338 -3.39 3.62 -2.30
CA ARG A 338 -4.19 3.34 -3.49
C ARG A 338 -3.65 2.08 -4.14
N LEU A 339 -4.40 0.98 -4.04
CA LEU A 339 -4.02 -0.28 -4.66
C LEU A 339 -4.24 -0.23 -6.17
N LYS A 340 -3.19 -0.55 -6.93
CA LYS A 340 -3.23 -0.80 -8.37
C LYS A 340 -2.39 -2.04 -8.69
N ILE A 341 -3.09 -3.14 -8.97
CA ILE A 341 -2.45 -4.43 -9.26
C ILE A 341 -1.97 -4.44 -10.71
N ASN A 342 -0.66 -4.61 -10.90
CA ASN A 342 -0.02 -4.56 -12.20
C ASN A 342 0.25 -5.96 -12.77
N VAL A 343 0.63 -6.92 -11.91
CA VAL A 343 1.06 -8.27 -12.35
C VAL A 343 0.55 -9.33 -11.39
N ILE A 344 0.00 -10.41 -11.94
CA ILE A 344 -0.26 -11.66 -11.22
C ILE A 344 0.63 -12.73 -11.86
N LYS A 345 1.75 -13.05 -11.19
CA LYS A 345 2.67 -14.10 -11.63
C LYS A 345 2.17 -15.44 -11.08
N LYS A 346 2.05 -16.41 -11.97
CA LYS A 346 1.53 -17.75 -11.72
C LYS A 346 2.61 -18.80 -11.89
#